data_AF-A0A6I4MGE9-F1
#
_entry.id   AF-A0A6I4MGE9-F1
#
_cell.length_a   1.000
_cell.length_b   1.000
_cell.length_c   1.000
_cell.angle_alpha   90.00
_cell.angle_beta   90.00
_cell.angle_gamma   90.00
#
_symmetry.space_group_name_H-M   'P 1'
#
loop_
_entity.id
_entity.type
_entity.pdbx_description
1 polymer ?
#
loop_
_entity_poly.entity_id
_entity_poly.type
_entity_poly.pdbx_seq_one_letter_code
_entity_poly.pdbx_strand_id
1 'polypeptide(L)'
;MRFSLSDEEHALVRAAAAGERLAVGAYAAQAVLAAARGSALPQYALLREALATVMHAAQQVRRIGVNLNQAVAASNAGEPPLQLQRYAEVAARATSNLDALAQEVRRCLP
;
A
#
# COMPACT_ATOMS: atom_id res chain seq x y z
N MET A 1 20.72 -26.22 7.98
CA MET A 1 20.18 -25.73 9.27
C MET A 1 18.93 -26.54 9.59
N ARG A 2 18.70 -26.95 10.85
CA ARG A 2 17.56 -27.79 11.25
C ARG A 2 16.70 -26.99 12.23
N PHE A 3 15.41 -26.87 11.97
CA PHE A 3 14.45 -26.31 12.91
C PHE A 3 13.83 -27.46 13.72
N SER A 4 13.69 -27.26 15.02
CA SER A 4 12.95 -28.15 15.91
C SER A 4 11.67 -27.45 16.33
N LEU A 5 10.57 -28.18 16.30
CA LEU A 5 9.27 -27.74 16.79
C LEU A 5 8.91 -28.57 18.01
N SER A 6 8.22 -27.98 18.97
CA SER A 6 7.48 -28.75 19.98
C SER A 6 6.37 -29.57 19.32
N ASP A 7 5.81 -30.54 20.05
CA ASP A 7 4.70 -31.34 19.54
C ASP A 7 3.46 -30.47 19.23
N GLU A 8 3.20 -29.45 20.04
CA GLU A 8 2.11 -28.49 19.84
C GLU A 8 2.34 -27.64 18.58
N GLU A 9 3.54 -27.09 18.42
CA GLU A 9 3.91 -26.32 17.23
C GLU A 9 3.83 -27.17 15.96
N HIS A 10 4.32 -28.41 16.03
CA HIS A 10 4.26 -29.34 14.92
C HIS A 10 2.81 -29.73 14.57
N ALA A 11 1.94 -29.92 15.57
CA ALA A 11 0.52 -30.18 15.34
C ALA A 11 -0.18 -29.00 14.66
N LEU A 12 0.15 -27.77 15.07
CA LEU A 12 -0.40 -26.56 14.47
C LEU A 12 0.03 -26.40 13.00
N VAL A 13 1.33 -26.56 12.71
CA VAL A 13 1.85 -26.52 11.33
C VAL A 13 1.25 -27.65 10.48
N ARG A 14 1.06 -28.84 11.04
CA ARG A 14 0.43 -29.98 10.35
C ARG A 14 -1.02 -29.69 9.99
N ALA A 15 -1.79 -29.08 10.90
CA ALA A 15 -3.18 -28.70 10.63
C ALA A 15 -3.29 -27.65 9.52
N ALA A 16 -2.42 -26.62 9.55
CA ALA A 16 -2.36 -25.61 8.51
C ALA A 16 -1.98 -26.19 7.14
N ALA A 17 -0.95 -27.05 7.10
CA ALA A 17 -0.54 -27.74 5.88
C ALA A 17 -1.66 -28.61 5.29
N ALA A 18 -2.41 -29.32 6.14
CA ALA A 18 -3.57 -30.10 5.72
C ALA A 18 -4.68 -29.23 5.12
N GLY A 19 -4.94 -28.04 5.69
CA GLY A 19 -5.89 -27.06 5.15
C GLY A 19 -5.53 -26.60 3.73
N GLU A 20 -4.24 -26.53 3.41
CA GLU A 20 -3.73 -26.18 2.09
C GLU A 20 -3.41 -27.39 1.20
N ARG A 21 -3.69 -28.61 1.66
CA ARG A 21 -3.38 -29.88 0.96
C ARG A 21 -1.90 -30.03 0.61
N LEU A 22 -1.02 -29.52 1.47
CA LEU A 22 0.43 -29.60 1.33
C LEU A 22 1.03 -30.61 2.30
N ALA A 23 2.16 -31.21 1.92
CA ALA A 23 3.02 -31.91 2.87
C ALA A 23 3.59 -30.90 3.89
N VAL A 24 3.76 -31.31 5.16
CA VAL A 24 4.22 -30.43 6.25
C VAL A 24 5.53 -29.71 5.90
N GLY A 25 6.51 -30.43 5.34
CA GLY A 25 7.79 -29.84 4.94
C GLY A 25 7.65 -28.83 3.80
N ALA A 26 6.73 -29.07 2.85
CA ALA A 26 6.48 -28.15 1.75
C ALA A 26 5.80 -26.87 2.25
N TYR A 27 4.78 -27.00 3.10
CA TYR A 27 4.12 -25.87 3.74
C TYR A 27 5.12 -25.04 4.57
N ALA A 28 5.92 -25.68 5.42
CA ALA A 28 6.93 -24.99 6.23
C ALA A 28 7.96 -24.26 5.37
N ALA A 29 8.46 -24.89 4.30
CA ALA A 29 9.40 -24.25 3.38
C ALA A 29 8.77 -23.04 2.66
N GLN A 30 7.53 -23.16 2.20
CA GLN A 30 6.82 -22.06 1.55
C GLN A 30 6.56 -20.90 2.51
N ALA A 31 6.09 -21.18 3.72
CA ALA A 31 5.85 -20.18 4.75
C ALA A 31 7.14 -19.43 5.15
N VAL A 32 8.24 -20.17 5.37
CA VAL A 32 9.55 -19.59 5.70
C VAL A 32 10.09 -18.75 4.54
N LEU A 33 10.00 -19.24 3.30
CA LEU A 33 10.43 -18.48 2.12
C LEU A 33 9.57 -17.24 1.89
N ALA A 34 8.25 -17.34 2.09
CA ALA A 34 7.35 -16.20 2.01
C ALA A 34 7.68 -15.18 3.10
N ALA A 35 8.01 -15.61 4.32
CA ALA A 35 8.40 -14.72 5.40
C ALA A 35 9.72 -14.02 5.08
N ALA A 36 10.72 -14.77 4.62
CA ALA A 36 12.01 -14.24 4.18
C ALA A 36 11.90 -13.27 2.99
N ARG A 37 10.87 -13.44 2.14
CA ARG A 37 10.56 -12.54 1.02
C ARG A 37 9.66 -11.35 1.41
N GLY A 38 9.22 -11.25 2.67
CA GLY A 38 8.29 -10.22 3.13
C GLY A 38 6.83 -10.41 2.65
N SER A 39 6.48 -11.60 2.15
CA SER A 39 5.15 -11.94 1.65
C SER A 39 4.26 -12.73 2.63
N ALA A 40 4.79 -13.29 3.73
CA ALA A 40 4.04 -14.21 4.61
C ALA A 40 3.14 -13.60 5.68
N LEU A 41 3.09 -12.28 5.85
CA LEU A 41 2.22 -11.69 6.86
C LEU A 41 0.96 -11.12 6.19
N PRO A 42 -0.25 -11.61 6.54
CA PRO A 42 -1.51 -11.06 6.03
C PRO A 42 -1.59 -9.54 6.19
N GLN A 43 -1.03 -9.00 7.28
CA GLN A 43 -0.95 -7.55 7.47
C GLN A 43 -0.14 -6.82 6.38
N TYR A 44 0.89 -7.43 5.81
CA TYR A 44 1.69 -6.82 4.74
C TYR A 44 1.01 -6.89 3.39
N ALA A 45 0.17 -7.91 3.15
CA ALA A 45 -0.69 -7.92 1.97
C ALA A 45 -1.68 -6.75 2.03
N LEU A 46 -2.36 -6.58 3.17
CA LEU A 46 -3.26 -5.44 3.41
C LEU A 46 -2.55 -4.08 3.31
N LEU A 47 -1.35 -3.94 3.88
CA LEU A 47 -0.54 -2.71 3.77
C LEU A 47 -0.10 -2.42 2.33
N ARG A 48 0.24 -3.44 1.53
CA ARG A 48 0.58 -3.27 0.10
C ARG A 48 -0.64 -2.84 -0.72
N GLU A 49 -1.81 -3.42 -0.47
CA GLU A 49 -3.06 -3.00 -1.12
C GLU A 49 -3.46 -1.58 -0.73
N ALA A 50 -3.32 -1.23 0.56
CA ALA A 50 -3.52 0.12 1.04
C ALA A 50 -2.57 1.12 0.38
N LEU A 51 -1.27 0.80 0.28
CA LEU A 51 -0.28 1.63 -0.40
C LEU A 51 -0.65 1.85 -1.87
N ALA A 52 -1.03 0.78 -2.59
CA ALA A 52 -1.47 0.89 -3.98
C ALA A 52 -2.68 1.83 -4.13
N THR A 53 -3.64 1.73 -3.20
CA THR A 53 -4.82 2.60 -3.17
C THR A 53 -4.45 4.07 -2.91
N VAL A 54 -3.55 4.33 -1.95
CA VAL A 54 -3.06 5.69 -1.66
C VAL A 54 -2.31 6.27 -2.85
N MET A 55 -1.44 5.50 -3.50
CA MET A 55 -0.72 5.93 -4.70
C MET A 55 -1.67 6.24 -5.86
N HIS A 56 -2.70 5.43 -6.05
CA HIS A 56 -3.73 5.69 -7.05
C HIS A 56 -4.50 6.99 -6.75
N ALA A 57 -4.92 7.20 -5.51
CA ALA A 57 -5.57 8.44 -5.08
C ALA A 57 -4.66 9.66 -5.31
N ALA A 58 -3.37 9.56 -4.96
CA ALA A 58 -2.40 10.64 -5.18
C ALA A 58 -2.28 11.00 -6.66
N GLN A 59 -2.28 9.99 -7.55
CA GLN A 59 -2.27 10.22 -8.99
C GLN A 59 -3.56 10.90 -9.49
N GLN A 60 -4.72 10.56 -8.95
CA GLN A 60 -5.98 11.23 -9.28
C GLN A 60 -5.97 12.71 -8.86
N VAL A 61 -5.50 13.02 -7.64
CA VAL A 61 -5.40 14.41 -7.17
C VAL A 61 -4.41 15.23 -8.01
N ARG A 62 -3.26 14.64 -8.38
CA ARG A 62 -2.31 15.28 -9.31
C ARG A 62 -2.96 15.63 -10.65
N ARG A 63 -3.76 14.72 -11.22
CA ARG A 63 -4.50 14.98 -12.47
C ARG A 63 -5.54 16.09 -12.32
N ILE A 64 -6.24 16.15 -11.19
CA ILE A 64 -7.17 17.24 -10.89
C ILE A 64 -6.42 18.58 -10.88
N GLY A 65 -5.27 18.65 -10.21
CA GLY A 65 -4.42 19.85 -10.20
C GLY A 65 -3.94 20.28 -11.59
N VAL A 66 -3.52 19.33 -12.43
CA VAL A 66 -3.13 19.61 -13.82
C VAL A 66 -4.29 20.16 -14.64
N ASN A 67 -5.47 19.53 -14.57
CA ASN A 67 -6.67 19.98 -15.28
C ASN A 67 -7.10 21.38 -14.81
N LEU A 68 -6.99 21.65 -13.51
CA LEU A 68 -7.27 22.96 -12.94
C LEU A 68 -6.33 24.03 -13.51
N ASN A 69 -5.03 23.75 -13.55
CA ASN A 69 -4.03 24.67 -14.10
C ASN A 69 -4.28 24.93 -15.60
N GLN A 70 -4.67 23.91 -16.35
CA GLN A 70 -5.06 24.05 -17.76
C GLN A 70 -6.31 24.93 -17.92
N ALA A 71 -7.33 24.74 -17.09
CA ALA A 71 -8.54 25.56 -17.12
C ALA A 71 -8.25 27.03 -16.79
N VAL A 72 -7.35 27.29 -15.83
CA VAL A 72 -6.87 28.65 -15.52
C VAL A 72 -6.12 29.25 -16.70
N ALA A 73 -5.20 28.51 -17.32
CA ALA A 73 -4.45 29.00 -18.48
C ALA A 73 -5.34 29.27 -19.72
N ALA A 74 -6.39 28.48 -19.91
CA ALA A 74 -7.38 28.69 -20.96
C ALA A 74 -8.35 29.86 -20.66
N SER A 75 -8.46 30.25 -19.38
CA SER A 75 -9.24 31.40 -18.95
C SER A 75 -8.47 32.68 -19.26
N ASN A 76 -8.94 33.48 -20.22
CA ASN A 76 -8.35 34.79 -20.55
C ASN A 76 -8.63 35.88 -19.49
N ALA A 77 -8.93 35.48 -18.24
CA ALA A 77 -9.44 36.38 -17.20
C ALA A 77 -8.37 37.20 -16.46
N GLY A 78 -7.09 37.07 -16.83
CA GLY A 78 -6.00 37.64 -16.04
C GLY A 78 -5.81 36.83 -14.76
N GLU A 79 -6.03 37.43 -13.58
CA GLU A 79 -5.86 36.70 -12.33
C GLU A 79 -6.98 35.67 -12.09
N PRO A 80 -6.63 34.45 -11.60
CA PRO A 80 -7.62 33.44 -11.29
C PRO A 80 -8.49 33.87 -10.09
N PRO A 81 -9.83 33.69 -10.16
CA PRO A 81 -10.75 33.93 -9.05
C PRO A 81 -10.27 33.31 -7.73
N LEU A 82 -10.49 34.00 -6.61
CA LEU A 82 -10.14 33.55 -5.25
C LEU A 82 -10.61 32.13 -4.93
N GLN A 83 -11.77 31.72 -5.46
CA GLN A 83 -12.30 30.37 -5.29
C GLN A 83 -11.41 29.31 -5.96
N LEU A 84 -10.87 29.59 -7.15
CA LEU A 84 -9.94 28.69 -7.86
C LEU A 84 -8.60 28.59 -7.13
N GLN A 85 -8.12 29.71 -6.58
CA GLN A 85 -6.91 29.72 -5.74
C GLN A 85 -7.09 28.83 -4.51
N ARG A 86 -8.20 28.98 -3.78
CA ARG A 86 -8.54 28.11 -2.63
C ARG A 86 -8.65 26.64 -3.01
N TYR A 87 -9.26 26.33 -4.16
CA TYR A 87 -9.33 24.95 -4.67
C TYR A 87 -7.94 24.38 -4.97
N ALA A 88 -7.05 25.16 -5.58
CA ALA A 88 -5.69 24.75 -5.87
C ALA A 88 -4.90 24.47 -4.57
N GLU A 89 -5.06 25.31 -3.54
CA GLU A 89 -4.45 25.10 -2.23
C GLU A 89 -4.92 23.80 -1.56
N VAL A 90 -6.22 23.52 -1.62
CA VAL A 90 -6.80 22.27 -1.09
C VAL A 90 -6.26 21.05 -1.83
N ALA A 91 -6.17 21.12 -3.17
CA ALA A 91 -5.62 20.02 -3.97
C ALA A 91 -4.12 19.80 -3.70
N ALA A 92 -3.35 20.87 -3.52
CA ALA A 92 -1.93 20.78 -3.17
C ALA A 92 -1.74 20.13 -1.79
N ARG A 93 -2.50 20.57 -0.78
CA ARG A 93 -2.49 19.97 0.56
C ARG A 93 -2.88 18.50 0.53
N ALA A 94 -3.93 18.15 -0.21
CA ALA A 94 -4.36 16.76 -0.36
C ALA A 94 -3.27 15.90 -1.00
N THR A 95 -2.56 16.41 -2.01
CA THR A 95 -1.43 15.70 -2.63
C THR A 95 -0.30 15.46 -1.63
N SER A 96 0.12 16.50 -0.89
CA SER A 96 1.16 16.35 0.15
C SER A 96 0.77 15.36 1.23
N ASN A 97 -0.49 15.38 1.69
CA ASN A 97 -0.98 14.44 2.70
C ASN A 97 -0.96 13.00 2.21
N LEU A 98 -1.34 12.76 0.94
CA LEU A 98 -1.30 11.43 0.34
C LEU A 98 0.12 10.93 0.11
N ASP A 99 1.04 11.80 -0.31
CA ASP A 99 2.45 11.43 -0.47
C ASP A 99 3.10 11.13 0.90
N ALA A 100 2.77 11.89 1.95
CA ALA A 100 3.21 11.61 3.32
C ALA A 100 2.67 10.26 3.83
N LEU A 101 1.37 10.01 3.66
CA LEU A 101 0.75 8.74 4.03
C LEU A 101 1.36 7.55 3.27
N ALA A 102 1.62 7.70 1.97
CA ALA A 102 2.31 6.67 1.20
C ALA A 102 3.70 6.37 1.76
N GLN A 103 4.41 7.39 2.22
CA GLN A 103 5.73 7.24 2.82
C GLN A 103 5.68 6.56 4.19
N GLU A 104 4.67 6.88 5.01
CA GLU A 104 4.41 6.21 6.29
C GLU A 104 4.07 4.73 6.09
N VAL A 105 3.13 4.40 5.19
CA VAL A 105 2.78 3.01 4.87
C VAL A 105 3.98 2.24 4.33
N ARG A 106 4.79 2.88 3.47
CA ARG A 106 6.03 2.28 2.96
C ARG A 106 7.03 1.95 4.06
N ARG A 107 7.14 2.77 5.12
CA ARG A 107 8.02 2.49 6.28
C ARG A 107 7.54 1.31 7.13
N CYS A 108 6.24 0.98 7.07
CA CYS A 108 5.66 -0.17 7.77
C CYS A 108 5.80 -1.49 6.98
N LEU A 109 6.19 -1.42 5.71
CA LEU A 109 6.48 -2.59 4.88
C LEU A 109 7.95 -3.03 5.04
N PRO A 110 8.24 -4.34 4.98
CA PRO A 110 9.60 -4.87 5.02
C PRO A 110 10.42 -4.52 3.77
#